data_AF-A0A812F1U8-F1
#
_entry.id   AF-A0A812F1U8-F1
#
_cell.length_a   1.000
_cell.length_b   1.000
_cell.length_c   1.000
_cell.angle_alpha   90.00
_cell.angle_beta   90.00
_cell.angle_gamma   90.00
#
_symmetry.space_group_name_H-M   'P 1'
#
loop_
_entity.id
_entity.type
_entity.pdbx_description
1 polymer ?
#
loop_
_entity_poly.entity_id
_entity_poly.type
_entity_poly.pdbx_seq_one_letter_code
_entity_poly.pdbx_strand_id
1 'polypeptide(L)'
;MSIEEQLTYKFLLAIEGNDVATNLKWAMSSNSLVLMSKPTCETWFMEGRLEAGIHYVEVADDYSDLIEKMEYYIAHPEEAESIIKNAHAWVDQFRDQKRERLISLLVAKKYFEKSGQM
;
A
#
# COMPACT_ATOMS: atom_id res chain seq x y z
N MET A 1 0.18 -10.75 -17.83
CA MET A 1 1.12 -9.63 -17.68
C MET A 1 1.95 -9.91 -16.43
N SER A 2 3.28 -9.83 -16.52
CA SER A 2 4.17 -10.02 -15.37
C SER A 2 4.15 -8.79 -14.45
N ILE A 3 4.86 -8.84 -13.32
CA ILE A 3 5.04 -7.67 -12.46
C ILE A 3 5.88 -6.63 -13.21
N GLU A 4 6.99 -7.05 -13.83
CA GLU A 4 7.91 -6.17 -14.57
C GLU A 4 7.19 -5.41 -15.70
N GLU A 5 6.30 -6.08 -16.43
CA GLU A 5 5.49 -5.43 -17.47
C GLU A 5 4.55 -4.37 -16.87
N GLN A 6 3.94 -4.64 -15.72
CA GLN A 6 3.07 -3.69 -15.03
C GLN A 6 3.84 -2.47 -14.52
N LEU A 7 5.06 -2.65 -14.02
CA LEU A 7 5.89 -1.55 -13.50
C LEU A 7 6.33 -0.54 -14.58
N THR A 8 6.05 -0.80 -15.86
CA THR A 8 6.28 0.16 -16.95
C THR A 8 5.20 1.23 -17.07
N TYR A 9 4.04 1.05 -16.42
CA TYR A 9 2.92 1.99 -16.46
C TYR A 9 3.03 3.06 -15.37
N LYS A 10 2.51 4.26 -15.67
CA LYS A 10 2.45 5.37 -14.70
C LYS A 10 1.51 5.10 -13.53
N PHE A 11 0.47 4.31 -13.76
CA PHE A 11 -0.62 4.07 -12.81
C PHE A 11 -0.81 2.58 -12.59
N LEU A 12 -1.01 2.19 -11.33
CA LEU A 12 -1.34 0.82 -10.95
C LEU A 12 -2.59 0.82 -10.09
N LEU A 13 -3.57 0.01 -10.47
CA LEU A 13 -4.77 -0.21 -9.69
C LEU A 13 -4.54 -1.31 -8.64
N ALA A 14 -4.79 -1.00 -7.38
CA ALA A 14 -4.82 -1.99 -6.31
C ALA A 14 -6.28 -2.28 -5.93
N ILE A 15 -6.81 -3.40 -6.42
CA ILE A 15 -8.23 -3.76 -6.26
C ILE A 15 -8.33 -4.88 -5.22
N GLU A 16 -9.07 -4.62 -4.15
CA GLU A 16 -9.38 -5.63 -3.13
C GLU A 16 -10.38 -6.67 -3.69
N GLY A 17 -10.19 -7.92 -3.29
CA GLY A 17 -11.09 -9.02 -3.62
C GLY A 17 -11.80 -9.50 -2.37
N ASN A 18 -11.56 -10.75 -1.98
CA ASN A 18 -12.00 -11.27 -0.68
C ASN A 18 -11.08 -10.86 0.49
N ASP A 19 -9.94 -10.25 0.18
CA ASP A 19 -8.89 -9.82 1.10
C ASP A 19 -8.17 -8.62 0.43
N VAL A 20 -7.10 -8.13 1.05
CA VAL A 20 -6.25 -7.06 0.53
C VAL A 20 -5.86 -7.26 -0.94
N ALA A 21 -5.68 -6.15 -1.64
CA ALA A 21 -5.13 -6.15 -2.99
C ALA A 21 -3.72 -6.77 -2.98
N THR A 22 -3.55 -7.93 -3.61
CA THR A 22 -2.29 -8.69 -3.61
C THR A 22 -1.11 -7.86 -4.12
N ASN A 23 -1.37 -6.90 -4.99
CA ASN A 23 -0.36 -6.06 -5.60
C ASN A 23 0.07 -4.83 -4.81
N LEU A 24 -0.69 -4.45 -3.78
CA LEU A 24 -0.52 -3.15 -3.10
C LEU A 24 0.94 -2.90 -2.68
N LYS A 25 1.56 -3.88 -2.02
CA LYS A 25 2.92 -3.75 -1.46
C LYS A 25 3.98 -3.49 -2.51
N TRP A 26 3.97 -4.23 -3.62
CA TRP A 26 4.97 -4.04 -4.67
C TRP A 26 4.63 -2.84 -5.56
N ALA A 27 3.35 -2.53 -5.76
CA ALA A 27 2.92 -1.34 -6.49
C ALA A 27 3.35 -0.06 -5.75
N MET A 28 3.12 0.03 -4.43
CA MET A 28 3.59 1.13 -3.60
C MET A 28 5.11 1.22 -3.49
N SER A 29 5.84 0.13 -3.77
CA SER A 29 7.30 0.13 -3.80
C SER A 29 7.90 0.58 -5.14
N SER A 30 7.05 0.78 -6.15
CA SER A 30 7.42 1.14 -7.51
C SER A 30 7.34 2.65 -7.76
N ASN A 31 7.70 3.09 -8.97
CA ASN A 31 7.53 4.48 -9.40
C ASN A 31 6.17 4.73 -10.09
N SER A 32 5.21 3.81 -9.95
CA SER A 32 3.85 4.00 -10.42
C SER A 32 2.97 4.57 -9.31
N LEU A 33 2.07 5.48 -9.66
CA LEU A 33 1.07 6.00 -8.72
C LEU A 33 -0.03 4.96 -8.50
N VAL A 34 -0.27 4.61 -7.23
CA VAL A 34 -1.30 3.64 -6.85
C VAL A 34 -2.66 4.32 -6.77
N LEU A 35 -3.65 3.76 -7.47
CA LEU A 35 -5.06 4.09 -7.31
C LEU A 35 -5.79 2.92 -6.69
N MET A 36 -6.59 3.18 -5.67
CA MET A 36 -7.42 2.15 -5.03
C MET A 36 -8.62 2.78 -4.32
N SER A 37 -9.69 2.01 -4.15
CA SER A 37 -10.72 2.36 -3.18
C SER A 37 -10.15 2.34 -1.76
N LYS A 38 -10.89 2.91 -0.81
CA LYS A 38 -10.47 2.90 0.59
C LYS A 38 -10.25 1.45 1.08
N PRO A 39 -9.08 1.11 1.66
CA PRO A 39 -8.82 -0.24 2.14
C PRO A 39 -9.84 -0.68 3.19
N THR A 40 -10.33 -1.91 3.05
CA THR A 40 -11.30 -2.50 3.98
C THR A 40 -10.70 -3.64 4.81
N CYS A 41 -9.58 -4.19 4.36
CA CYS A 41 -8.86 -5.28 5.01
C CYS A 41 -7.60 -4.76 5.74
N GLU A 42 -7.16 -5.47 6.78
CA GLU A 42 -6.01 -5.07 7.61
C GLU A 42 -5.02 -6.22 7.74
N THR A 43 -3.75 -5.94 7.43
CA THR A 43 -2.64 -6.90 7.58
C THR A 43 -1.47 -6.27 8.33
N TRP A 44 -0.33 -6.96 8.35
CA TRP A 44 0.91 -6.42 8.90
C TRP A 44 1.35 -5.11 8.24
N PHE A 45 0.89 -4.84 7.02
CA PHE A 45 1.22 -3.63 6.27
C PHE A 45 0.46 -2.39 6.74
N MET A 46 -0.47 -2.55 7.69
CA MET A 46 -1.22 -1.46 8.32
C MET A 46 -2.04 -0.65 7.31
N GLU A 47 -2.74 -1.32 6.39
CA GLU A 47 -3.59 -0.74 5.36
C GLU A 47 -4.57 0.31 5.92
N GLY A 48 -5.12 0.08 7.12
CA GLY A 48 -6.03 1.03 7.77
C GLY A 48 -5.39 2.35 8.19
N ARG A 49 -4.06 2.48 8.10
CA ARG A 49 -3.29 3.71 8.35
C ARG A 49 -2.87 4.44 7.07
N LEU A 50 -3.16 3.87 5.90
CA LEU A 50 -2.89 4.54 4.64
C LEU A 50 -3.84 5.72 4.45
N GLU A 51 -3.26 6.91 4.40
CA GLU A 51 -3.98 8.16 4.13
C GLU A 51 -4.12 8.43 2.62
N ALA A 52 -5.36 8.69 2.18
CA ALA A 52 -5.69 9.09 0.81
C ALA A 52 -5.07 10.45 0.47
N GLY A 53 -4.53 10.59 -0.74
CA GLY A 53 -3.81 11.78 -1.20
C GLY A 53 -2.42 11.96 -0.57
N ILE A 54 -2.04 11.09 0.37
CA ILE A 54 -0.69 11.06 0.97
C ILE A 54 0.08 9.85 0.48
N HIS A 55 -0.47 8.64 0.63
CA HIS A 55 0.20 7.39 0.26
C HIS A 55 -0.33 6.77 -1.04
N TYR A 56 -1.56 7.09 -1.44
CA TYR A 56 -2.22 6.59 -2.64
C TYR A 56 -3.30 7.57 -3.09
N VAL A 57 -3.84 7.36 -4.29
CA VAL A 57 -5.02 8.10 -4.78
C VAL A 57 -6.27 7.28 -4.51
N GLU A 58 -7.16 7.81 -3.68
CA GLU A 58 -8.47 7.21 -3.44
C GLU A 58 -9.39 7.44 -4.65
N VAL A 59 -10.04 6.37 -5.09
CA VAL A 59 -11.11 6.37 -6.10
C VAL A 59 -12.40 5.83 -5.46
N ALA A 60 -13.54 6.13 -6.06
CA ALA A 60 -14.83 5.60 -5.64
C ALA A 60 -14.85 4.06 -5.68
N ASP A 61 -15.65 3.44 -4.81
CA ASP A 61 -15.77 1.98 -4.74
C ASP A 61 -16.27 1.35 -6.06
N ASP A 62 -17.00 2.13 -6.88
CA ASP A 62 -17.47 1.75 -8.20
C ASP A 62 -16.54 2.22 -9.34
N TYR A 63 -15.40 2.84 -9.01
CA TYR A 63 -14.39 3.39 -9.93
C TYR A 63 -14.93 4.43 -10.91
N SER A 64 -16.07 5.06 -10.61
CA SER A 64 -16.70 6.06 -11.48
C SER A 64 -15.83 7.30 -11.72
N ASP A 65 -14.95 7.65 -10.78
CA ASP A 65 -14.04 8.80 -10.84
C ASP A 65 -12.61 8.43 -11.30
N LEU A 66 -12.35 7.17 -11.68
CA LEU A 66 -11.01 6.69 -12.00
C LEU A 66 -10.34 7.49 -13.12
N ILE A 67 -11.05 7.72 -14.22
CA ILE A 67 -10.51 8.43 -15.39
C ILE A 67 -10.21 9.89 -15.04
N GLU A 68 -11.10 10.55 -14.28
CA GLU A 68 -10.91 11.92 -13.82
C GLU A 68 -9.63 12.04 -12.96
N LYS A 69 -9.43 11.12 -12.00
CA LYS A 69 -8.21 11.09 -11.19
C LYS A 69 -6.96 10.88 -12.03
N MET A 70 -6.99 9.95 -12.99
CA MET A 70 -5.85 9.70 -13.87
C MET A 70 -5.49 10.94 -14.69
N GLU A 71 -6.48 11.61 -15.29
CA GLU A 71 -6.27 12.85 -16.05
C GLU A 71 -5.71 13.97 -15.18
N TYR A 72 -6.22 14.12 -13.95
CA TYR A 72 -5.70 15.10 -12.98
C TYR A 72 -4.21 14.87 -12.70
N TYR A 73 -3.80 13.66 -12.36
CA TYR A 73 -2.40 13.37 -12.03
C TYR A 73 -1.46 13.30 -13.25
N ILE A 74 -2.01 13.13 -14.46
CA ILE A 74 -1.24 13.37 -15.70
C ILE A 74 -0.91 14.86 -15.85
N ALA A 75 -1.84 15.74 -15.51
CA ALA A 75 -1.65 17.19 -15.57
C ALA A 75 -0.83 17.75 -14.40
N HIS A 76 -0.79 17.05 -13.26
CA HIS A 76 -0.09 17.46 -12.03
C HIS A 76 0.94 16.41 -11.60
N PRO A 77 2.02 16.19 -12.38
CA PRO A 77 3.00 15.15 -12.10
C PRO A 77 3.73 15.34 -10.75
N GLU A 78 3.95 16.57 -10.30
CA GLU A 78 4.63 16.82 -9.02
C GLU A 78 3.80 16.35 -7.81
N GLU A 79 2.46 16.45 -7.90
CA GLU A 79 1.58 15.90 -6.86
C GLU A 79 1.63 14.37 -6.86
N ALA A 80 1.65 13.74 -8.04
CA ALA A 80 1.81 12.29 -8.16
C ALA A 80 3.15 11.81 -7.58
N GLU A 81 4.24 12.51 -7.90
CA GLU A 81 5.59 12.19 -7.39
C GLU A 81 5.68 12.33 -5.87
N SER A 82 5.00 13.33 -5.29
CA SER A 82 4.89 13.49 -3.83
C SER A 82 4.22 12.29 -3.17
N ILE A 83 3.12 11.80 -3.74
CA ILE A 83 2.41 10.61 -3.24
C ILE A 83 3.29 9.36 -3.36
N ILE A 84 3.96 9.16 -4.49
CA ILE A 84 4.88 8.02 -4.71
C ILE A 84 6.00 8.04 -3.67
N LYS A 85 6.58 9.21 -3.39
CA LYS A 85 7.64 9.36 -2.38
C LYS A 85 7.16 8.98 -0.97
N ASN A 86 5.95 9.39 -0.59
CA ASN A 86 5.35 9.01 0.69
C ASN A 86 5.04 7.51 0.73
N ALA A 87 4.60 6.91 -0.38
CA ALA A 87 4.40 5.47 -0.49
C ALA A 87 5.72 4.70 -0.28
N HIS A 88 6.84 5.17 -0.85
CA HIS A 88 8.16 4.59 -0.59
C HIS A 88 8.55 4.68 0.88
N ALA A 89 8.39 5.85 1.50
CA ALA A 89 8.68 6.04 2.91
C ALA A 89 7.83 5.09 3.80
N TRP A 90 6.57 4.88 3.44
CA TRP A 90 5.70 3.91 4.09
C TRP A 90 6.22 2.48 3.93
N VAL A 91 6.57 2.06 2.71
CA VAL A 91 7.08 0.71 2.43
C VAL A 91 8.42 0.45 3.13
N ASP A 92 9.30 1.46 3.22
CA ASP A 92 10.63 1.34 3.80
C ASP A 92 10.61 0.94 5.28
N GLN A 93 9.52 1.24 6.01
CA GLN A 93 9.38 0.79 7.39
C GLN A 93 9.29 -0.75 7.52
N PHE A 94 8.98 -1.48 6.46
CA PHE A 94 8.86 -2.95 6.49
C PHE A 94 10.12 -3.66 5.96
N ARG A 95 11.16 -2.91 5.56
CA ARG A 95 12.37 -3.48 4.93
C ARG A 95 13.48 -3.85 5.91
N ASP A 96 13.41 -3.40 7.17
CA ASP A 96 14.41 -3.75 8.18
C ASP A 96 14.16 -5.16 8.75
N GLN A 97 14.85 -6.15 8.19
CA GLN A 97 14.73 -7.56 8.59
C GLN A 97 15.03 -7.81 10.08
N LYS A 98 15.95 -7.05 10.69
CA LYS A 98 16.27 -7.22 12.12
C LYS A 98 15.12 -6.70 12.98
N ARG A 99 14.57 -5.54 12.63
CA ARG A 99 13.37 -5.00 13.28
C ARG A 99 12.18 -5.95 13.11
N GLU A 100 11.91 -6.43 11.90
CA GLU A 100 10.80 -7.37 11.64
C GLU A 100 10.93 -8.65 12.46
N ARG A 101 12.16 -9.19 12.56
CA ARG A 101 12.43 -10.38 13.38
C ARG A 101 12.19 -10.08 14.87
N LEU A 102 12.67 -8.94 15.37
CA LEU A 102 12.48 -8.54 16.76
C LEU A 102 10.99 -8.38 17.07
N ILE A 103 10.23 -7.70 16.22
CA ILE A 103 8.80 -7.51 16.40
C ILE A 103 8.07 -8.85 16.44
N SER A 104 8.38 -9.76 15.51
CA SER A 104 7.80 -11.11 15.49
C SER A 104 8.03 -11.87 16.80
N LEU A 105 9.26 -11.79 17.35
CA LEU A 105 9.61 -12.42 18.63
C LEU A 105 8.87 -11.77 19.81
N LEU A 106 8.74 -10.44 19.82
CA LEU A 106 8.01 -9.71 20.86
C LEU A 106 6.50 -10.00 20.82
N VAL A 107 5.91 -10.13 19.64
CA VAL A 107 4.52 -10.55 19.46
C VAL A 107 4.31 -11.96 20.00
N ALA A 108 5.18 -12.91 19.65
CA ALA A 108 5.11 -14.29 20.15
C ALA A 108 5.27 -14.35 21.68
N LYS A 109 6.25 -13.64 22.24
CA LYS A 109 6.46 -13.52 23.70
C LYS A 109 5.21 -12.99 24.39
N LYS A 110 4.64 -11.88 23.89
CA LYS A 110 3.42 -11.27 24.44
C LYS A 110 2.23 -12.21 24.34
N TYR A 111 2.11 -12.98 23.27
CA TYR A 111 1.08 -14.01 23.14
C TYR A 111 1.24 -15.10 24.20
N PHE A 112 2.42 -15.69 24.36
CA PHE A 112 2.68 -16.74 25.35
C PHE A 112 2.45 -16.28 26.80
N GLU A 113 2.86 -15.05 27.14
CA GLU A 113 2.59 -14.43 28.44
C GLU A 113 1.08 -14.28 28.71
N LYS A 114 0.30 -13.92 27.68
CA LYS A 114 -1.14 -13.69 27.80
C LYS A 114 -1.98 -14.96 27.71
N SER A 115 -1.46 -16.02 27.09
CA SER A 115 -2.11 -17.32 27.00
C SER A 115 -1.76 -18.28 28.14
N GLY A 116 -0.81 -17.90 29.02
CA GLY A 116 -0.36 -18.76 30.13
C GLY A 116 0.53 -19.93 29.68
N GLN A 117 1.17 -19.80 28.52
CA GLN A 117 2.09 -20.79 27.95
C GLN A 117 3.55 -20.52 28.35
N MET A 118 3.79 -19.52 29.20
CA MET A 118 5.07 -19.16 29.80
C MET A 118 4.88 -18.77 31.27
#